data_AF-A0A1P8YBB6-F1
#
_entry.id   AF-A0A1P8YBB6-F1
#
_cell.length_a   1.000
_cell.length_b   1.000
_cell.length_c   1.000
_cell.angle_alpha   90.00
_cell.angle_beta   90.00
_cell.angle_gamma   90.00
#
_symmetry.space_group_name_H-M   'P 1'
#
loop_
_entity.id
_entity.type
_entity.pdbx_description
1 polymer ?
#
loop_
_entity_poly.entity_id
_entity_poly.type
_entity_poly.pdbx_seq_one_letter_code
_entity_poly.pdbx_strand_id
1 'polypeptide(L)'
;MAQVSRAIAADETLADRYTWTSRLVVVVSDGTAVLGLGDIGPRASLPVMEGKSALFKQFAGLNSIPLVLDTKDPDEIVETLIRLRPSFGAVNLEDISAPRCFEIEKRVIEALDCPVMHDDQHGTAIVALAALKGAVKVQDRDITALRVVISGAGAAGVACANILLAAGIADVTVLDSKGIVSSDRADLNEIKADLAARTNPAGRTGGIVEALDGADVFLGVSAGTVPEEIIATMAPRRSSSRCPTRTRRSTRTSHASTPRSSRPAAATSRTRSTMCSPSPVCSRVRSTQAPAASPRA
;
A
#
# COMPACT_ATOMS: atom_id res chain seq x y z
N MET A 1 -18.63 -17.46 -33.28
CA MET A 1 -19.30 -16.55 -32.31
C MET A 1 -20.66 -17.09 -31.87
N ALA A 2 -21.71 -17.12 -32.71
CA ALA A 2 -23.07 -17.51 -32.28
C ALA A 2 -23.22 -18.92 -31.69
N GLN A 3 -22.40 -19.89 -32.11
CA GLN A 3 -22.42 -21.25 -31.56
C GLN A 3 -21.97 -21.31 -30.10
N VAL A 4 -20.97 -20.49 -29.72
CA VAL A 4 -20.49 -20.39 -28.34
C VAL A 4 -21.57 -19.78 -27.46
N SER A 5 -22.24 -18.72 -27.94
CA SER A 5 -23.39 -18.15 -27.23
C SER A 5 -24.53 -19.15 -27.02
N ARG A 6 -24.84 -19.97 -28.03
CA ARG A 6 -25.84 -21.05 -27.87
C ARG A 6 -25.41 -22.13 -26.87
N ALA A 7 -24.13 -22.46 -26.81
CA ALA A 7 -23.60 -23.41 -25.84
C ALA A 7 -23.73 -22.86 -24.41
N ILE A 8 -23.33 -21.60 -24.18
CA ILE A 8 -23.44 -20.94 -22.87
C ILE A 8 -24.91 -20.77 -22.46
N ALA A 9 -25.82 -20.47 -23.41
CA ALA A 9 -27.25 -20.39 -23.12
C ALA A 9 -27.87 -21.74 -22.72
N ALA A 10 -27.28 -22.86 -23.12
CA ALA A 10 -27.70 -24.19 -22.71
C ALA A 10 -27.04 -24.65 -21.40
N ASP A 11 -25.83 -24.17 -21.12
CA ASP A 11 -25.05 -24.45 -19.91
C ASP A 11 -24.15 -23.25 -19.57
N GLU A 12 -24.57 -22.46 -18.57
CA GLU A 12 -23.89 -21.21 -18.17
C GLU A 12 -22.46 -21.46 -17.65
N THR A 13 -22.16 -22.66 -17.14
CA THR A 13 -20.83 -23.00 -16.62
C THR A 13 -19.76 -22.97 -17.72
N LEU A 14 -20.18 -23.09 -18.99
CA LEU A 14 -19.30 -22.99 -20.14
C LEU A 14 -18.76 -21.57 -20.36
N ALA A 15 -19.33 -20.55 -19.70
CA ALA A 15 -18.83 -19.18 -19.75
C ALA A 15 -17.38 -19.11 -19.23
N ASP A 16 -17.05 -19.84 -18.17
CA ASP A 16 -15.70 -19.85 -17.57
C ASP A 16 -14.63 -20.42 -18.51
N ARG A 17 -15.05 -21.34 -19.40
CA ARG A 17 -14.18 -22.00 -20.37
C ARG A 17 -14.05 -21.22 -21.67
N TYR A 18 -15.16 -20.68 -22.18
CA TYR A 18 -15.22 -20.08 -23.51
C TYR A 18 -15.10 -18.56 -23.51
N THR A 19 -15.10 -17.93 -22.35
CA THR A 19 -14.90 -16.49 -22.21
C THR A 19 -13.74 -16.19 -21.28
N TRP A 20 -13.32 -14.94 -21.23
CA TRP A 20 -12.29 -14.45 -20.34
C TRP A 20 -12.76 -14.12 -18.92
N THR A 21 -14.06 -14.21 -18.64
CA THR A 21 -14.70 -13.67 -17.42
C THR A 21 -14.04 -14.23 -16.16
N SER A 22 -13.83 -15.55 -16.11
CA SER A 22 -13.19 -16.27 -15.00
C SER A 22 -11.77 -15.79 -14.65
N ARG A 23 -11.08 -15.12 -15.59
CA ARG A 23 -9.71 -14.59 -15.42
C ARG A 23 -9.64 -13.07 -15.50
N LEU A 24 -10.79 -12.40 -15.48
CA LEU A 24 -10.90 -10.95 -15.49
C LEU A 24 -11.12 -10.41 -14.08
N VAL A 25 -10.21 -9.56 -13.64
CA VAL A 25 -10.37 -8.73 -12.43
C VAL A 25 -10.92 -7.37 -12.85
N VAL A 26 -11.96 -6.90 -12.16
CA VAL A 26 -12.41 -5.53 -12.31
C VAL A 26 -11.82 -4.69 -11.17
N VAL A 27 -11.08 -3.63 -11.52
CA VAL A 27 -10.52 -2.68 -10.55
C VAL A 27 -11.50 -1.53 -10.42
N VAL A 28 -12.21 -1.46 -9.30
CA VAL A 28 -13.33 -0.56 -9.07
C VAL A 28 -12.90 0.59 -8.17
N SER A 29 -13.17 1.81 -8.60
CA SER A 29 -12.95 3.03 -7.81
C SER A 29 -13.99 4.09 -8.14
N ASP A 30 -14.20 5.04 -7.23
CA ASP A 30 -14.94 6.28 -7.46
C ASP A 30 -14.00 7.52 -7.48
N GLY A 31 -12.69 7.29 -7.29
CA GLY A 31 -11.66 8.34 -7.30
C GLY A 31 -11.68 9.26 -6.08
N THR A 32 -12.19 8.78 -4.95
CA THR A 32 -12.44 9.63 -3.78
C THR A 32 -11.35 9.60 -2.72
N ALA A 33 -10.45 8.62 -2.77
CA ALA A 33 -9.29 8.53 -1.90
C ALA A 33 -8.05 8.12 -2.70
N VAL A 34 -7.76 8.82 -3.80
CA VAL A 34 -6.66 8.45 -4.70
C VAL A 34 -5.33 8.80 -4.06
N LEU A 35 -4.58 7.77 -3.63
CA LEU A 35 -3.27 7.92 -3.01
C LEU A 35 -3.30 8.96 -1.87
N GLY A 36 -2.43 9.97 -1.93
CA GLY A 36 -2.41 11.13 -1.02
C GLY A 36 -3.15 12.37 -1.54
N LEU A 37 -3.84 12.27 -2.68
CA LEU A 37 -4.50 13.40 -3.33
C LEU A 37 -5.94 13.61 -2.84
N GLY A 38 -6.52 12.59 -2.21
CA GLY A 38 -7.90 12.62 -1.73
C GLY A 38 -8.90 12.50 -2.88
N ASP A 39 -9.98 13.26 -2.79
CA ASP A 39 -11.09 13.22 -3.75
C ASP A 39 -10.76 14.06 -4.98
N ILE A 40 -10.26 13.40 -6.02
CA ILE A 40 -9.94 14.00 -7.33
C ILE A 40 -10.97 13.63 -8.40
N GLY A 41 -11.95 12.82 -8.03
CA GLY A 41 -13.01 12.34 -8.90
C GLY A 41 -12.58 11.20 -9.84
N PRO A 42 -13.57 10.61 -10.53
CA PRO A 42 -13.39 9.35 -11.24
C PRO A 42 -12.37 9.46 -12.38
N ARG A 43 -12.51 10.45 -13.26
CA ARG A 43 -11.65 10.57 -14.44
C ARG A 43 -10.17 10.77 -14.09
N ALA A 44 -9.89 11.47 -12.99
CA ALA A 44 -8.52 11.72 -12.55
C ALA A 44 -7.88 10.50 -11.87
N SER A 45 -8.70 9.56 -11.36
CA SER A 45 -8.22 8.28 -10.79
C SER A 45 -7.82 7.24 -11.84
N LEU A 46 -8.33 7.35 -13.08
CA LEU A 46 -8.11 6.37 -14.15
C LEU A 46 -6.64 5.95 -14.35
N PRO A 47 -5.64 6.87 -14.36
CA PRO A 47 -4.25 6.47 -14.52
C PRO A 47 -3.74 5.54 -13.40
N VAL A 48 -4.23 5.71 -12.17
CA VAL A 48 -3.89 4.84 -11.04
C VAL A 48 -4.51 3.46 -11.23
N MET A 49 -5.76 3.41 -11.68
CA MET A 49 -6.50 2.15 -11.95
C MET A 49 -5.92 1.37 -13.15
N GLU A 50 -5.48 2.08 -14.19
CA GLU A 50 -4.73 1.51 -15.32
C GLU A 50 -3.39 0.95 -14.86
N GLY A 51 -2.69 1.69 -13.99
CA GLY A 51 -1.46 1.22 -13.34
C GLY A 51 -1.67 -0.09 -12.58
N LYS A 52 -2.72 -0.18 -11.76
CA LYS A 52 -3.11 -1.42 -11.05
C LYS A 52 -3.41 -2.56 -12.01
N SER A 53 -4.13 -2.29 -13.09
CA SER A 53 -4.42 -3.30 -14.11
C SER A 53 -3.14 -3.81 -14.80
N ALA A 54 -2.17 -2.94 -15.05
CA ALA A 54 -0.85 -3.34 -15.57
C ALA A 54 -0.08 -4.22 -14.56
N LEU A 55 -0.16 -3.92 -13.25
CA LEU A 55 0.45 -4.74 -12.20
C LEU A 55 -0.17 -6.14 -12.14
N PHE A 56 -1.50 -6.27 -12.22
CA PHE A 56 -2.18 -7.58 -12.31
C PHE A 56 -1.68 -8.39 -13.50
N LYS A 57 -1.51 -7.74 -14.66
CA LYS A 57 -1.01 -8.42 -15.85
C LYS A 57 0.44 -8.87 -15.69
N GLN A 58 1.30 -8.00 -15.18
CA GLN A 58 2.73 -8.23 -15.09
C GLN A 58 3.11 -9.25 -14.02
N PHE A 59 2.48 -9.18 -12.84
CA PHE A 59 2.88 -9.99 -11.69
C PHE A 59 1.99 -11.23 -11.46
N ALA A 60 0.72 -11.18 -11.85
CA ALA A 60 -0.22 -12.28 -11.65
C ALA A 60 -0.66 -12.96 -12.96
N GLY A 61 -0.31 -12.40 -14.14
CA GLY A 61 -0.78 -12.91 -15.43
C GLY A 61 -2.30 -12.85 -15.59
N LEU A 62 -2.97 -12.00 -14.81
CA LEU A 62 -4.42 -11.80 -14.85
C LEU A 62 -4.78 -10.69 -15.83
N ASN A 63 -5.94 -10.80 -16.47
CA ASN A 63 -6.49 -9.68 -17.23
C ASN A 63 -7.23 -8.78 -16.25
N SER A 64 -7.11 -7.47 -16.44
CA SER A 64 -7.74 -6.50 -15.56
C SER A 64 -8.28 -5.32 -16.36
N ILE A 65 -9.44 -4.82 -15.95
CA ILE A 65 -10.01 -3.59 -16.50
C ILE A 65 -10.29 -2.58 -15.38
N PRO A 66 -9.98 -1.30 -15.58
CA PRO A 66 -10.42 -0.25 -14.67
C PRO A 66 -11.91 0.03 -14.89
N LEU A 67 -12.71 -0.03 -13.83
CA LEU A 67 -14.11 0.37 -13.78
C LEU A 67 -14.25 1.52 -12.79
N VAL A 68 -14.14 2.74 -13.30
CA VAL A 68 -14.27 3.93 -12.46
C VAL A 68 -15.69 4.47 -12.57
N LEU A 69 -16.36 4.61 -11.42
CA LEU A 69 -17.77 4.99 -11.33
C LEU A 69 -17.90 6.47 -10.99
N ASP A 70 -18.75 7.19 -11.73
CA ASP A 70 -19.07 8.60 -11.47
C ASP A 70 -20.26 8.72 -10.50
N THR A 71 -20.12 8.07 -9.35
CA THR A 71 -21.06 8.15 -8.24
C THR A 71 -20.31 7.97 -6.92
N LYS A 72 -20.86 8.56 -5.86
CA LYS A 72 -20.35 8.42 -4.48
C LYS A 72 -21.31 7.66 -3.59
N ASP A 73 -22.47 7.25 -4.13
CA ASP A 73 -23.51 6.54 -3.41
C ASP A 73 -23.14 5.05 -3.32
N PRO A 74 -22.97 4.49 -2.10
CA PRO A 74 -22.75 3.07 -1.89
C PRO A 74 -23.80 2.17 -2.57
N ASP A 75 -25.07 2.58 -2.59
CA ASP A 75 -26.16 1.81 -3.19
C ASP A 75 -25.97 1.68 -4.71
N GLU A 76 -25.66 2.80 -5.38
CA GLU A 76 -25.44 2.82 -6.82
C GLU A 76 -24.20 2.03 -7.22
N ILE A 77 -23.12 2.10 -6.41
CA ILE A 77 -21.90 1.32 -6.63
C ILE A 77 -22.20 -0.18 -6.53
N VAL A 78 -22.85 -0.61 -5.44
CA VAL A 78 -23.18 -2.02 -5.19
C VAL A 78 -24.10 -2.55 -6.31
N GLU A 79 -25.17 -1.83 -6.64
CA GLU A 79 -26.12 -2.22 -7.68
C GLU A 79 -25.45 -2.31 -9.07
N THR A 80 -24.54 -1.39 -9.37
CA THR A 80 -23.76 -1.43 -10.62
C THR A 80 -22.90 -2.69 -10.69
N LEU A 81 -22.23 -3.07 -9.59
CA LEU A 81 -21.41 -4.28 -9.55
C LEU A 81 -22.25 -5.56 -9.65
N ILE A 82 -23.42 -5.58 -9.01
CA ILE A 82 -24.38 -6.70 -9.14
C ILE A 82 -24.80 -6.88 -10.60
N ARG A 83 -25.17 -5.79 -11.29
CA ARG A 83 -25.57 -5.84 -12.70
C ARG A 83 -24.45 -6.25 -13.65
N LEU A 84 -23.21 -5.88 -13.33
CA LEU A 84 -22.04 -6.21 -14.16
C LEU A 84 -21.42 -7.57 -13.82
N ARG A 85 -21.89 -8.26 -12.77
CA ARG A 85 -21.34 -9.53 -12.28
C ARG A 85 -21.06 -10.59 -13.35
N PRO A 86 -21.90 -10.79 -14.39
CA PRO A 86 -21.60 -11.77 -15.44
C PRO A 86 -20.30 -11.50 -16.23
N SER A 87 -19.72 -10.31 -16.11
CA SER A 87 -18.61 -9.85 -16.95
C SER A 87 -17.22 -10.08 -16.34
N PHE A 88 -17.11 -10.35 -15.05
CA PHE A 88 -15.82 -10.47 -14.36
C PHE A 88 -15.81 -11.63 -13.35
N GLY A 89 -14.61 -12.09 -13.01
CA GLY A 89 -14.38 -13.23 -12.11
C GLY A 89 -13.94 -12.81 -10.70
N ALA A 90 -13.51 -11.57 -10.50
CA ALA A 90 -13.15 -11.03 -9.20
C ALA A 90 -13.26 -9.49 -9.19
N VAL A 91 -13.48 -8.91 -8.01
CA VAL A 91 -13.55 -7.46 -7.78
C VAL A 91 -12.37 -7.02 -6.90
N ASN A 92 -11.64 -6.01 -7.36
CA ASN A 92 -10.64 -5.29 -6.58
C ASN A 92 -11.14 -3.87 -6.32
N LEU A 93 -11.57 -3.58 -5.08
CA LEU A 93 -11.95 -2.23 -4.65
C LEU A 93 -10.68 -1.42 -4.34
N GLU A 94 -10.62 -0.18 -4.84
CA GLU A 94 -9.43 0.66 -4.80
C GLU A 94 -9.78 2.14 -4.61
N ASP A 95 -9.01 2.86 -3.80
CA ASP A 95 -9.09 4.32 -3.66
C ASP A 95 -10.51 4.85 -3.31
N ILE A 96 -11.27 4.09 -2.50
CA ILE A 96 -12.59 4.48 -1.98
C ILE A 96 -12.43 5.02 -0.56
N SER A 97 -12.98 6.21 -0.29
CA SER A 97 -12.77 6.84 1.03
C SER A 97 -13.44 6.07 2.17
N ALA A 98 -12.80 6.05 3.35
CA ALA A 98 -13.46 5.62 4.59
C ALA A 98 -14.49 6.68 5.06
N PRO A 99 -15.59 6.31 5.77
CA PRO A 99 -15.95 4.96 6.21
C PRO A 99 -16.80 4.14 5.21
N ARG A 100 -17.27 4.73 4.11
CA ARG A 100 -18.13 4.03 3.13
C ARG A 100 -17.48 2.81 2.48
N CYS A 101 -16.15 2.79 2.36
CA CYS A 101 -15.45 1.64 1.79
C CYS A 101 -15.74 0.34 2.55
N PHE A 102 -15.94 0.40 3.87
CA PHE A 102 -16.30 -0.76 4.69
C PHE A 102 -17.71 -1.26 4.40
N GLU A 103 -18.67 -0.35 4.24
CA GLU A 103 -20.05 -0.69 3.90
C GLU A 103 -20.13 -1.30 2.50
N ILE A 104 -19.52 -0.64 1.52
CA ILE A 104 -19.46 -1.11 0.12
C ILE A 104 -18.84 -2.49 0.08
N GLU A 105 -17.66 -2.68 0.69
CA GLU A 105 -16.99 -3.98 0.70
C GLU A 105 -17.86 -5.08 1.29
N LYS A 106 -18.45 -4.85 2.47
CA LYS A 106 -19.34 -5.82 3.12
C LYS A 106 -20.50 -6.21 2.20
N ARG A 107 -21.18 -5.23 1.62
CA ARG A 107 -22.35 -5.44 0.76
C ARG A 107 -22.00 -6.13 -0.55
N VAL A 108 -20.85 -5.80 -1.15
CA VAL A 108 -20.37 -6.45 -2.37
C VAL A 108 -19.97 -7.90 -2.10
N ILE A 109 -19.31 -8.19 -0.96
CA ILE A 109 -19.00 -9.56 -0.53
C ILE A 109 -20.28 -10.38 -0.32
N GLU A 110 -21.31 -9.78 0.30
CA GLU A 110 -22.59 -10.46 0.55
C GLU A 110 -23.41 -10.68 -0.73
N ALA A 111 -23.32 -9.76 -1.69
CA ALA A 111 -24.14 -9.77 -2.90
C ALA A 111 -23.52 -10.56 -4.08
N LEU A 112 -22.19 -10.66 -4.15
CA LEU A 112 -21.50 -11.31 -5.28
C LEU A 112 -20.97 -12.69 -4.91
N ASP A 113 -21.17 -13.65 -5.82
CA ASP A 113 -20.62 -15.01 -5.75
C ASP A 113 -19.18 -15.08 -6.31
N CYS A 114 -18.36 -14.05 -6.08
CA CYS A 114 -16.96 -14.01 -6.52
C CYS A 114 -16.03 -13.39 -5.47
N PRO A 115 -14.70 -13.59 -5.58
CA PRO A 115 -13.75 -12.97 -4.66
C PRO A 115 -13.79 -11.44 -4.78
N VAL A 116 -13.92 -10.78 -3.62
CA VAL A 116 -13.87 -9.33 -3.48
C VAL A 116 -12.74 -9.00 -2.51
N MET A 117 -11.88 -8.06 -2.90
CA MET A 117 -10.78 -7.59 -2.07
C MET A 117 -10.69 -6.07 -2.17
N HIS A 118 -10.60 -5.38 -1.03
CA HIS A 118 -10.18 -4.00 -0.99
C HIS A 118 -8.67 -3.89 -0.75
N ASP A 119 -7.90 -3.36 -1.71
CA ASP A 119 -6.44 -3.38 -1.64
C ASP A 119 -5.89 -2.49 -0.51
N ASP A 120 -6.43 -1.28 -0.34
CA ASP A 120 -6.01 -0.37 0.74
C ASP A 120 -6.24 -0.95 2.15
N GLN A 121 -7.21 -1.84 2.30
CA GLN A 121 -7.49 -2.53 3.57
C GLN A 121 -6.66 -3.81 3.67
N HIS A 122 -7.02 -4.82 2.87
CA HIS A 122 -6.47 -6.16 2.96
C HIS A 122 -5.03 -6.24 2.47
N GLY A 123 -4.71 -5.57 1.36
CA GLY A 123 -3.36 -5.55 0.78
C GLY A 123 -2.37 -4.94 1.76
N THR A 124 -2.70 -3.77 2.32
CA THR A 124 -1.88 -3.11 3.35
C THR A 124 -1.68 -3.99 4.59
N ALA A 125 -2.76 -4.60 5.09
CA ALA A 125 -2.71 -5.45 6.27
C ALA A 125 -1.84 -6.71 6.07
N ILE A 126 -1.97 -7.38 4.92
CA ILE A 126 -1.19 -8.58 4.59
C ILE A 126 0.30 -8.26 4.51
N VAL A 127 0.67 -7.18 3.81
CA VAL A 127 2.08 -6.77 3.67
C VAL A 127 2.66 -6.32 5.01
N ALA A 128 1.90 -5.58 5.82
CA ALA A 128 2.32 -5.16 7.17
C ALA A 128 2.59 -6.37 8.08
N LEU A 129 1.68 -7.36 8.10
CA LEU A 129 1.89 -8.58 8.88
C LEU A 129 3.09 -9.40 8.37
N ALA A 130 3.27 -9.51 7.05
CA ALA A 130 4.41 -10.21 6.47
C ALA A 130 5.74 -9.54 6.84
N ALA A 131 5.80 -8.20 6.77
CA ALA A 131 6.96 -7.42 7.18
C ALA A 131 7.25 -7.61 8.68
N LEU A 132 6.22 -7.59 9.53
CA LEU A 132 6.38 -7.82 10.96
C LEU A 132 6.88 -9.22 11.26
N LYS A 133 6.31 -10.26 10.65
CA LYS A 133 6.79 -11.65 10.79
C LYS A 133 8.26 -11.78 10.39
N GLY A 134 8.69 -11.12 9.32
CA GLY A 134 10.09 -11.05 8.91
C GLY A 134 10.98 -10.38 9.97
N ALA A 135 10.56 -9.20 10.47
CA ALA A 135 11.31 -8.45 11.46
C ALA A 135 11.46 -9.20 12.79
N VAL A 136 10.41 -9.89 13.23
CA VAL A 136 10.37 -10.69 14.45
C VAL A 136 11.25 -11.93 14.34
N LYS A 137 11.24 -12.60 13.18
CA LYS A 137 12.13 -13.73 12.89
C LYS A 137 13.61 -13.35 12.97
N VAL A 138 13.97 -12.15 12.49
CA VAL A 138 15.36 -11.65 12.56
C VAL A 138 15.79 -11.34 14.00
N GLN A 139 14.83 -10.98 14.87
CA GLN A 139 15.08 -10.66 16.27
C GLN A 139 14.93 -11.85 17.21
N ASP A 140 14.53 -13.02 16.70
CA ASP A 140 14.22 -14.21 17.50
C ASP A 140 13.21 -13.90 18.62
N ARG A 141 12.15 -13.18 18.26
CA ARG A 141 11.07 -12.79 19.18
C ARG A 141 9.81 -13.60 18.89
N ASP A 142 8.94 -13.73 19.88
CA ASP A 142 7.57 -14.17 19.67
C ASP A 142 6.72 -12.98 19.22
N ILE A 143 5.94 -13.16 18.14
CA ILE A 143 5.05 -12.13 17.62
C ILE A 143 3.89 -11.84 18.58
N THR A 144 3.44 -12.84 19.34
CA THR A 144 2.30 -12.72 20.26
C THR A 144 2.62 -11.89 21.50
N ALA A 145 3.91 -11.76 21.84
CA ALA A 145 4.42 -11.00 22.98
C ALA A 145 4.69 -9.51 22.66
N LEU A 146 4.38 -9.05 21.45
CA LEU A 146 4.65 -7.68 21.03
C LEU A 146 3.54 -6.73 21.46
N ARG A 147 3.94 -5.51 21.82
CA ARG A 147 3.05 -4.36 21.83
C ARG A 147 3.17 -3.56 20.54
N VAL A 148 2.06 -3.45 19.82
CA VAL A 148 1.98 -2.76 18.52
C VAL A 148 1.14 -1.49 18.65
N VAL A 149 1.67 -0.38 18.13
CA VAL A 149 0.98 0.91 18.06
C VAL A 149 0.75 1.27 16.61
N ILE A 150 -0.51 1.49 16.24
CA ILE A 150 -0.92 1.87 14.89
C ILE A 150 -1.33 3.33 14.90
N SER A 151 -0.65 4.17 14.12
CA SER A 151 -1.06 5.56 13.89
C SER A 151 -1.88 5.64 12.60
N GLY A 152 -3.17 5.88 12.77
CA GLY A 152 -4.18 5.93 11.70
C GLY A 152 -5.30 4.94 11.96
N ALA A 153 -6.54 5.45 12.09
CA ALA A 153 -7.76 4.65 12.25
C ALA A 153 -8.65 4.71 10.99
N GLY A 154 -8.03 4.79 9.81
CA GLY A 154 -8.69 4.68 8.51
C GLY A 154 -8.81 3.22 8.05
N ALA A 155 -9.16 3.02 6.77
CA ALA A 155 -9.29 1.72 6.12
C ALA A 155 -8.10 0.78 6.41
N ALA A 156 -6.89 1.22 6.06
CA ALA A 156 -5.65 0.48 6.30
C ALA A 156 -5.39 0.18 7.79
N GLY A 157 -5.64 1.16 8.67
CA GLY A 157 -5.35 1.02 10.10
C GLY A 157 -6.24 0.01 10.81
N VAL A 158 -7.54 0.04 10.51
CA VAL A 158 -8.53 -0.93 11.01
C VAL A 158 -8.19 -2.34 10.51
N ALA A 159 -7.89 -2.49 9.22
CA ALA A 159 -7.52 -3.78 8.65
C ALA A 159 -6.21 -4.34 9.23
N CYS A 160 -5.20 -3.48 9.43
CA CYS A 160 -3.96 -3.85 10.11
C CYS A 160 -4.24 -4.31 11.55
N ALA A 161 -5.07 -3.59 12.31
CA ALA A 161 -5.42 -4.01 13.66
C ALA A 161 -6.10 -5.40 13.67
N ASN A 162 -7.08 -5.61 12.79
CA ASN A 162 -7.80 -6.87 12.67
C ASN A 162 -6.88 -8.06 12.35
N ILE A 163 -5.98 -7.91 11.37
CA ILE A 163 -5.08 -9.01 10.98
C ILE A 163 -4.03 -9.30 12.06
N LEU A 164 -3.58 -8.28 12.80
CA LEU A 164 -2.61 -8.43 13.89
C LEU A 164 -3.24 -9.12 15.10
N LEU A 165 -4.47 -8.75 15.47
CA LEU A 165 -5.26 -9.45 16.49
C LEU A 165 -5.47 -10.92 16.09
N ALA A 166 -5.87 -11.17 14.84
CA ALA A 166 -6.05 -12.53 14.32
C ALA A 166 -4.73 -13.34 14.28
N ALA A 167 -3.59 -12.67 14.15
CA ALA A 167 -2.27 -13.29 14.24
C ALA A 167 -1.83 -13.60 15.68
N GLY A 168 -2.64 -13.24 16.69
CA GLY A 168 -2.39 -13.53 18.11
C GLY A 168 -1.67 -12.42 18.88
N ILE A 169 -1.54 -11.22 18.30
CA ILE A 169 -0.98 -10.07 19.02
C ILE A 169 -2.06 -9.45 19.89
N ALA A 170 -1.94 -9.58 21.22
CA ALA A 170 -2.98 -9.12 22.13
C ALA A 170 -2.91 -7.61 22.45
N ASP A 171 -1.71 -7.01 22.51
CA ASP A 171 -1.54 -5.58 22.82
C ASP A 171 -1.38 -4.75 21.54
N VAL A 172 -2.51 -4.50 20.88
CA VAL A 172 -2.60 -3.55 19.76
C VAL A 172 -3.26 -2.27 20.26
N THR A 173 -2.63 -1.11 20.06
CA THR A 173 -3.20 0.22 20.38
C THR A 173 -3.32 1.02 19.09
N VAL A 174 -4.49 1.61 18.82
CA VAL A 174 -4.73 2.38 17.58
C VAL A 174 -4.98 3.85 17.92
N LEU A 175 -4.40 4.75 17.13
CA LEU A 175 -4.62 6.20 17.24
C LEU A 175 -5.33 6.73 16.00
N ASP A 176 -6.19 7.72 16.21
CA ASP A 176 -6.73 8.58 15.16
C ASP A 176 -6.21 10.03 15.32
N SER A 177 -6.77 10.97 14.55
CA SER A 177 -6.38 12.37 14.59
C SER A 177 -6.61 13.08 15.94
N LYS A 178 -7.37 12.46 16.86
CA LYS A 178 -7.68 13.01 18.19
C LYS A 178 -6.97 12.26 19.33
N GLY A 179 -6.15 11.26 19.02
CA GLY A 179 -5.38 10.49 20.00
C GLY A 179 -5.74 9.01 20.00
N ILE A 180 -5.46 8.33 21.11
CA ILE A 180 -5.74 6.90 21.28
C ILE A 180 -7.26 6.66 21.15
N VAL A 181 -7.62 5.63 20.41
CA VAL A 181 -9.00 5.14 20.31
C VAL A 181 -9.28 4.30 21.56
N SER A 182 -10.21 4.74 22.40
CA SER A 182 -10.59 4.09 23.66
C SER A 182 -12.10 4.15 23.86
N SER A 183 -12.64 3.22 24.66
CA SER A 183 -14.08 3.13 24.97
C SER A 183 -14.65 4.38 25.65
N ASP A 184 -13.80 5.17 26.29
CA ASP A 184 -14.20 6.38 27.01
C ASP A 184 -14.49 7.57 26.09
N ARG A 185 -14.18 7.44 24.79
CA ARG A 185 -14.43 8.49 23.80
C ARG A 185 -15.87 8.44 23.28
N ALA A 186 -16.54 9.60 23.34
CA ALA A 186 -17.91 9.75 22.86
C ALA A 186 -18.02 10.04 21.35
N ASP A 187 -16.90 10.28 20.66
CA ASP A 187 -16.86 10.75 19.27
C ASP A 187 -16.52 9.64 18.25
N LEU A 188 -16.73 8.38 18.63
CA LEU A 188 -16.41 7.22 17.82
C LEU A 188 -17.57 6.85 16.89
N ASN A 189 -17.25 6.46 15.65
CA ASN A 189 -18.19 5.76 14.79
C ASN A 189 -18.24 4.26 15.18
N GLU A 190 -19.19 3.51 14.63
CA GLU A 190 -19.40 2.09 14.95
C GLU A 190 -18.12 1.24 14.80
N ILE A 191 -17.36 1.49 13.73
CA ILE A 191 -16.11 0.77 13.44
C ILE A 191 -15.04 1.06 14.49
N LYS A 192 -14.87 2.32 14.87
CA LYS A 192 -13.90 2.71 15.91
C LYS A 192 -14.35 2.26 17.30
N ALA A 193 -15.66 2.22 17.56
CA ALA A 193 -16.20 1.71 18.82
C ALA A 193 -15.93 0.21 18.97
N ASP A 194 -16.17 -0.58 17.92
CA ASP A 194 -15.80 -2.00 17.88
C ASP A 194 -14.27 -2.20 18.04
N LEU A 195 -13.48 -1.37 17.37
CA LEU A 195 -12.02 -1.40 17.51
C LEU A 195 -11.59 -1.08 18.94
N ALA A 196 -12.17 -0.06 19.58
CA ALA A 196 -11.88 0.32 20.95
C ALA A 196 -12.20 -0.81 21.96
N ALA A 197 -13.23 -1.62 21.68
CA ALA A 197 -13.61 -2.74 22.54
C ALA A 197 -12.63 -3.93 22.45
N ARG A 198 -11.87 -4.04 21.35
CA ARG A 198 -10.96 -5.17 21.07
C ARG A 198 -9.48 -4.81 21.11
N THR A 199 -9.15 -3.53 21.23
CA THR A 199 -7.77 -3.01 21.26
C THR A 199 -7.50 -2.28 22.57
N ASN A 200 -6.24 -1.90 22.80
CA ASN A 200 -5.80 -1.15 23.98
C ASN A 200 -6.18 -1.84 25.31
N PRO A 201 -5.74 -3.09 25.56
CA PRO A 201 -6.12 -3.85 26.76
C PRO A 201 -5.65 -3.19 28.06
N ALA A 202 -4.64 -2.32 27.99
CA ALA A 202 -4.12 -1.58 29.15
C ALA A 202 -4.91 -0.29 29.47
N GLY A 203 -5.95 0.05 28.70
CA GLY A 203 -6.78 1.24 28.93
C GLY A 203 -6.00 2.55 28.81
N ARG A 204 -5.01 2.62 27.92
CA ARG A 204 -4.19 3.83 27.75
C ARG A 204 -5.02 4.97 27.14
N THR A 205 -4.80 6.17 27.62
CA THR A 205 -5.42 7.39 27.12
C THR A 205 -4.35 8.43 26.80
N GLY A 206 -4.66 9.37 25.90
CA GLY A 206 -3.73 10.41 25.50
C GLY A 206 -3.40 10.36 24.01
N GLY A 207 -2.19 10.77 23.67
CA GLY A 207 -1.71 10.91 22.31
C GLY A 207 -0.65 9.89 21.94
N ILE A 208 0.15 10.26 20.93
CA ILE A 208 1.19 9.40 20.37
C ILE A 208 2.33 9.12 21.37
N VAL A 209 2.61 10.05 22.27
CA VAL A 209 3.66 9.92 23.29
C VAL A 209 3.32 8.79 24.26
N GLU A 210 2.12 8.83 24.83
CA GLU A 210 1.63 7.83 25.76
C GLU A 210 1.44 6.47 25.08
N ALA A 211 1.02 6.48 23.80
CA ALA A 211 0.87 5.25 23.04
C ALA A 211 2.21 4.58 22.73
N LEU A 212 3.26 5.34 22.41
CA LEU A 212 4.57 4.79 22.01
C LEU A 212 5.50 4.43 23.16
N ASP A 213 5.28 5.01 24.35
CA ASP A 213 6.08 4.71 25.54
C ASP A 213 6.12 3.20 25.81
N GLY A 214 7.28 2.56 25.63
CA GLY A 214 7.46 1.11 25.79
C GLY A 214 6.78 0.22 24.74
N ALA A 215 6.39 0.76 23.58
CA ALA A 215 5.88 -0.04 22.46
C ALA A 215 7.02 -0.77 21.72
N ASP A 216 6.76 -1.97 21.20
CA ASP A 216 7.75 -2.73 20.42
C ASP A 216 7.74 -2.38 18.94
N VAL A 217 6.56 -2.06 18.42
CA VAL A 217 6.32 -1.83 17.00
C VAL A 217 5.49 -0.58 16.84
N PHE A 218 5.93 0.29 15.93
CA PHE A 218 5.14 1.40 15.45
C PHE A 218 4.78 1.16 13.98
N LEU A 219 3.49 1.24 13.67
CA LEU A 219 2.95 1.12 12.32
C LEU A 219 2.25 2.44 11.95
N GLY A 220 2.93 3.27 11.16
CA GLY A 220 2.38 4.52 10.63
C GLY A 220 1.64 4.28 9.33
N VAL A 221 0.31 4.43 9.36
CA VAL A 221 -0.58 4.39 8.18
C VAL A 221 -1.44 5.66 8.12
N SER A 222 -0.83 6.78 8.54
CA SER A 222 -1.42 8.11 8.54
C SER A 222 -0.48 9.12 7.86
N ALA A 223 -0.99 10.31 7.56
CA ALA A 223 -0.18 11.42 7.05
C ALA A 223 0.66 12.12 8.13
N GLY A 224 0.59 11.67 9.40
CA GLY A 224 1.28 12.30 10.52
C GLY A 224 2.77 11.95 10.56
N THR A 225 3.59 12.90 10.99
CA THR A 225 5.00 12.66 11.32
C THR A 225 5.15 12.40 12.82
N VAL A 226 6.07 11.50 13.17
CA VAL A 226 6.45 11.24 14.57
C VAL A 226 7.88 11.70 14.77
N PRO A 227 8.12 12.67 15.69
CA PRO A 227 9.46 13.10 16.07
C PRO A 227 10.35 11.94 16.55
N GLU A 228 11.64 12.00 16.24
CA GLU A 228 12.61 10.96 16.60
C GLU A 228 12.71 10.77 18.12
N GLU A 229 12.54 11.85 18.88
CA GLU A 229 12.57 11.82 20.35
C GLU A 229 11.47 10.92 20.93
N ILE A 230 10.31 10.84 20.26
CA ILE A 230 9.21 9.97 20.66
C ILE A 230 9.48 8.53 20.24
N ILE A 231 10.11 8.30 19.08
CA ILE A 231 10.54 6.94 18.69
C ILE A 231 11.57 6.40 19.70
N ALA A 232 12.40 7.27 20.29
CA ALA A 232 13.37 6.88 21.30
C ALA A 232 12.74 6.40 22.64
N THR A 233 11.45 6.67 22.90
CA THR A 233 10.75 6.17 24.10
C THR A 233 10.18 4.75 23.93
N MET A 234 10.26 4.21 22.71
CA MET A 234 9.86 2.83 22.43
C MET A 234 10.75 1.82 23.18
N ALA A 235 10.27 0.58 23.27
CA ALA A 235 11.01 -0.49 23.95
C ALA A 235 12.43 -0.62 23.36
N PRO A 236 13.48 -0.66 24.21
CA PRO A 236 14.84 -0.85 23.72
C PRO A 236 14.94 -2.16 22.96
N ARG A 237 15.75 -2.18 21.90
CA ARG A 237 16.07 -3.42 21.18
C ARG A 237 16.53 -4.47 22.19
N ARG A 238 15.69 -5.46 22.45
CA ARG A 238 16.09 -6.66 23.18
C ARG A 238 17.04 -7.42 22.27
N SER A 239 18.33 -7.13 22.39
CA SER A 239 19.37 -7.93 21.79
C SER A 239 19.39 -9.29 22.50
N SER A 240 18.57 -10.23 22.04
CA SER A 240 18.97 -11.63 22.16
C SER A 240 20.23 -11.78 21.29
N SER A 241 21.25 -12.38 21.87
CA SER A 241 22.59 -12.45 21.34
C SER A 241 22.66 -12.99 19.91
N ARG A 242 23.51 -12.32 19.09
CA ARG A 242 24.27 -12.89 17.96
C ARG A 242 23.63 -12.84 16.56
N CYS A 243 23.55 -11.64 15.99
CA CYS A 243 23.73 -11.47 14.55
C CYS A 243 25.21 -11.17 14.28
N PRO A 244 26.00 -12.08 13.67
CA PRO A 244 27.37 -11.77 13.28
C PRO A 244 27.33 -10.95 11.99
N THR A 245 27.01 -9.66 12.08
CA THR A 245 27.40 -8.73 11.02
C THR A 245 28.91 -8.62 11.06
N ARG A 246 29.53 -9.31 10.10
CA ARG A 246 30.94 -9.22 9.73
C ARG A 246 31.25 -7.79 9.29
N THR A 247 31.37 -6.89 10.26
CA THR A 247 31.93 -5.56 10.05
C THR A 247 33.41 -5.75 9.76
N ARG A 248 33.75 -5.73 8.47
CA ARG A 248 35.13 -5.49 8.03
C ARG A 248 35.50 -4.09 8.54
N ARG A 249 36.10 -4.04 9.74
CA ARG A 249 36.89 -2.89 10.18
C ARG A 249 38.04 -2.73 9.18
N SER A 250 37.87 -1.82 8.24
CA SER A 250 38.98 -1.21 7.51
C SER A 250 39.78 -0.41 8.54
N THR A 251 40.83 -1.02 9.10
CA THR A 251 41.85 -0.29 9.85
C THR A 251 42.61 0.58 8.86
N ARG A 252 42.28 1.86 8.87
CA ARG A 252 43.02 2.93 8.21
C ARG A 252 44.29 3.16 9.04
N THR A 253 45.40 2.52 8.68
CA THR A 253 46.73 2.86 9.20
C THR A 253 47.30 3.99 8.37
N SER A 254 47.36 5.17 8.96
CA SER A 254 48.23 6.28 8.55
C SER A 254 49.68 5.90 8.84
N HIS A 255 50.59 6.13 7.89
CA HIS A 255 51.97 6.56 8.13
C HIS A 255 52.56 7.13 6.83
N ALA A 256 53.29 8.23 6.97
CA ALA A 256 53.85 9.06 5.91
C ALA A 256 55.35 8.79 5.68
N SER A 257 55.85 9.34 4.56
CA SER A 257 57.25 9.72 4.20
C SER A 257 58.27 8.70 3.63
N THR A 258 58.37 8.69 2.27
CA THR A 258 59.55 8.96 1.34
C THR A 258 60.95 8.29 1.51
N PRO A 259 61.89 8.30 0.51
CA PRO A 259 61.85 8.36 -0.99
C PRO A 259 62.92 7.46 -1.74
N ARG A 260 63.06 7.64 -3.09
CA ARG A 260 64.13 7.19 -4.07
C ARG A 260 63.96 5.78 -4.71
N SER A 261 64.36 5.45 -5.95
CA SER A 261 64.95 6.09 -7.14
C SER A 261 64.95 5.11 -8.36
N SER A 262 65.15 5.63 -9.59
CA SER A 262 65.76 5.02 -10.81
C SER A 262 65.06 3.90 -11.65
N ARG A 263 64.50 4.30 -12.81
CA ARG A 263 64.58 3.82 -14.24
C ARG A 263 65.27 2.45 -14.61
N PRO A 264 65.14 1.93 -15.88
CA PRO A 264 63.99 1.70 -16.78
C PRO A 264 64.09 0.36 -17.62
N ALA A 265 63.05 -0.05 -18.36
CA ALA A 265 63.02 -0.94 -19.58
C ALA A 265 61.61 -1.53 -19.75
N ALA A 266 61.03 -1.88 -20.90
CA ALA A 266 61.33 -1.76 -22.33
C ALA A 266 59.99 -1.97 -23.08
N ALA A 267 60.00 -1.65 -24.38
CA ALA A 267 58.87 -1.56 -25.30
C ALA A 267 58.18 -2.89 -25.68
N THR A 268 56.92 -2.79 -26.12
CA THR A 268 56.27 -3.49 -27.27
C THR A 268 54.78 -3.07 -27.30
N SER A 269 54.40 -2.05 -28.07
CA SER A 269 53.89 -2.10 -29.44
C SER A 269 52.66 -2.99 -29.68
N ARG A 270 51.51 -2.33 -29.93
CA ARG A 270 50.44 -2.61 -30.93
C ARG A 270 49.19 -1.81 -30.55
N THR A 271 49.04 -0.59 -31.08
CA THR A 271 48.24 -0.21 -32.28
C THR A 271 46.74 0.02 -32.03
N ARG A 272 46.36 1.29 -32.25
CA ARG A 272 45.10 1.79 -32.87
C ARG A 272 43.81 1.67 -32.02
N SER A 273 42.98 2.69 -31.78
CA SER A 273 42.80 4.02 -32.39
C SER A 273 42.01 4.96 -31.43
N THR A 274 42.39 6.26 -31.44
CA THR A 274 41.58 7.52 -31.32
C THR A 274 40.26 7.53 -30.54
N MET A 275 40.10 8.36 -29.48
CA MET A 275 39.67 9.79 -29.51
C MET A 275 38.33 9.99 -30.28
N CYS A 276 37.31 10.71 -29.82
CA CYS A 276 37.22 11.82 -28.87
C CYS A 276 35.75 12.02 -28.45
N SER A 277 35.61 12.56 -27.23
CA SER A 277 34.60 13.40 -26.57
C SER A 277 33.34 13.99 -27.30
N PRO A 278 32.36 14.48 -26.51
CA PRO A 278 30.94 14.70 -26.86
C PRO A 278 30.65 16.14 -27.29
N SER A 279 29.40 16.46 -27.66
CA SER A 279 28.55 17.60 -27.20
C SER A 279 27.28 17.73 -28.12
N PRO A 280 26.37 18.74 -27.97
CA PRO A 280 24.95 18.49 -27.67
C PRO A 280 24.01 19.06 -28.75
N VAL A 281 22.71 18.76 -28.72
CA VAL A 281 21.72 19.57 -29.45
C VAL A 281 20.52 19.86 -28.55
N CYS A 282 20.43 21.12 -28.19
CA CYS A 282 19.28 21.81 -27.64
C CYS A 282 18.50 22.41 -28.82
N SER A 283 17.20 22.18 -28.92
CA SER A 283 16.31 22.99 -29.76
C SER A 283 15.06 23.38 -28.98
N ARG A 284 14.88 24.70 -28.90
CA ARG A 284 13.75 25.43 -28.32
C ARG A 284 12.54 25.33 -29.23
N VAL A 285 11.34 25.26 -28.65
CA VAL A 285 10.12 25.84 -29.22
C VAL A 285 9.33 26.52 -28.09
N ARG A 286 9.34 27.87 -28.09
CA ARG A 286 8.27 28.77 -27.62
C ARG A 286 7.42 29.06 -28.87
N SER A 287 6.15 29.42 -28.90
CA SER A 287 5.10 29.84 -27.95
C SER A 287 3.84 30.01 -28.79
N THR A 288 2.64 29.75 -28.27
CA THR A 288 1.43 30.50 -28.67
C THR A 288 0.45 30.58 -27.50
N GLN A 289 0.17 31.82 -27.09
CA GLN A 289 -0.95 32.20 -26.23
C GLN A 289 -2.24 32.19 -27.05
N ALA A 290 -3.35 31.75 -26.47
CA ALA A 290 -4.70 32.00 -26.96
C ALA A 290 -5.49 32.77 -25.88
N PRO A 291 -6.30 33.78 -26.24
CA PRO A 291 -7.03 34.58 -25.26
C PRO A 291 -8.37 33.92 -24.87
N ALA A 292 -8.72 34.03 -23.59
CA ALA A 292 -10.00 33.60 -23.04
C ALA A 292 -11.12 34.61 -23.37
N ALA A 293 -12.30 34.07 -23.69
CA ALA A 293 -13.52 34.78 -24.01
C ALA A 293 -14.21 35.39 -22.77
N SER A 294 -14.89 36.51 -22.99
CA SER A 294 -15.78 37.23 -22.07
C SER A 294 -17.12 36.49 -21.85
N PRO A 295 -17.79 36.61 -20.69
CA PRO A 295 -19.10 36.02 -20.45
C PRO A 295 -20.22 36.95 -20.96
N ARG A 296 -21.28 36.38 -21.53
CA ARG A 296 -22.57 37.05 -21.68
C ARG A 296 -23.69 36.19 -21.09
N ALA A 297 -24.65 36.95 -20.56
CA ALA A 297 -25.94 36.63 -19.96
C ALA A 297 -26.76 35.55 -20.66
#